data_AF-A0A8T4HP09-F1
#
_entry.id   AF-A0A8T4HP09-F1
#
_cell.length_a   1.000
_cell.length_b   1.000
_cell.length_c   1.000
_cell.angle_alpha   90.00
_cell.angle_beta   90.00
_cell.angle_gamma   90.00
#
_symmetry.space_group_name_H-M   'P 1'
#
loop_
_entity.id
_entity.type
_entity.pdbx_description
1 polymer ?
#
loop_
_entity_poly.entity_id
_entity_poly.type
_entity_poly.pdbx_seq_one_letter_code
_entity_poly.pdbx_strand_id
1 'polypeptide(L)' 'MLKPLDSIADGPLVITPTAWTIQDHRVAVEAFSTMKLKNTRDHRNHYHFLFEIRGGKISKYHEHHDTAHVNSTMWAG' A
#
# COMPACT_ATOMS: atom_id res chain seq x y z
N MET A 1 5.49 -0.60 19.65
CA MET A 1 4.46 0.24 19.00
C MET A 1 5.03 0.72 17.68
N LEU A 2 4.29 0.57 16.56
CA LEU A 2 4.75 1.07 15.26
C LEU A 2 4.90 2.59 15.32
N LYS A 3 5.97 3.12 14.75
CA LYS A 3 6.18 4.57 14.69
C LYS A 3 5.15 5.19 13.73
N PRO A 4 4.61 6.38 14.04
CA PRO A 4 3.79 7.14 13.10
C PRO A 4 4.49 7.32 11.75
N LEU A 5 3.74 7.27 10.64
CA LEU A 5 4.31 7.29 9.29
C LEU A 5 5.11 8.58 9.01
N ASP A 6 4.60 9.72 9.47
CA ASP A 6 5.24 11.04 9.38
C ASP A 6 6.58 11.11 10.13
N SER A 7 6.78 10.27 11.14
CA SER A 7 8.05 10.21 11.87
C SER A 7 9.17 9.55 11.04
N ILE A 8 8.84 8.70 10.07
CA ILE A 8 9.80 7.92 9.27
C ILE A 8 9.87 8.33 7.79
N ALA A 9 8.81 8.91 7.24
CA ALA A 9 8.71 9.26 5.82
C ALA A 9 9.38 10.61 5.51
N ASP A 10 10.08 10.67 4.37
CA ASP A 10 10.69 11.87 3.78
C ASP A 10 10.00 12.23 2.45
N GLY A 11 8.67 12.26 2.50
CA GLY A 11 7.81 12.48 1.34
C GLY A 11 6.55 11.62 1.38
N PRO A 12 5.67 11.77 0.37
CA PRO A 12 4.43 11.00 0.31
C PRO A 12 4.70 9.52 -0.01
N LEU A 13 3.82 8.65 0.48
CA LEU A 13 3.63 7.33 -0.11
C LEU A 13 2.88 7.50 -1.43
N VAL A 14 3.52 7.14 -2.54
CA VAL A 14 2.91 7.15 -3.87
C VAL A 14 2.54 5.72 -4.22
N ILE A 15 1.27 5.45 -4.49
CA ILE A 15 0.76 4.16 -4.94
C ILE A 15 0.24 4.32 -6.37
N THR A 16 0.81 3.57 -7.30
CA THR A 16 0.46 3.61 -8.71
C THR A 16 -0.22 2.29 -9.10
N PRO A 17 -1.52 2.31 -9.42
CA PRO A 17 -2.21 1.13 -9.97
C PRO A 17 -1.57 0.72 -11.31
N THR A 18 -1.33 -0.57 -11.49
CA THR A 18 -0.69 -1.14 -12.69
C THR A 18 -1.65 -2.01 -13.50
N ALA A 19 -2.59 -2.70 -12.85
CA ALA A 19 -3.59 -3.53 -13.51
C ALA A 19 -4.88 -3.59 -12.70
N TRP A 20 -5.99 -3.79 -13.39
CA TRP A 20 -7.33 -3.84 -12.81
C TRP A 20 -8.09 -5.06 -13.36
N THR A 21 -8.72 -5.81 -12.46
CA THR A 21 -9.73 -6.83 -12.81
C THR A 21 -11.02 -6.50 -12.08
N ILE A 22 -12.10 -6.31 -12.84
CA ILE A 22 -13.40 -5.90 -12.29
C ILE A 22 -14.41 -6.97 -12.67
N GLN A 23 -15.10 -7.50 -11.65
CA GLN A 23 -16.21 -8.43 -11.85
C GLN A 23 -17.33 -8.08 -10.88
N ASP A 24 -18.48 -7.70 -11.44
CA ASP A 24 -19.66 -7.23 -10.70
C ASP A 24 -19.30 -6.10 -9.72
N HIS A 25 -19.38 -6.39 -8.42
CA HIS A 25 -19.12 -5.45 -7.33
C HIS A 25 -17.73 -5.64 -6.71
N ARG A 26 -16.86 -6.46 -7.30
CA ARG A 26 -15.50 -6.74 -6.81
C ARG A 26 -14.46 -6.15 -7.76
N VAL A 27 -13.49 -5.44 -7.18
CA VAL A 27 -12.41 -4.77 -7.93
C VAL A 27 -11.07 -5.22 -7.35
N ALA A 28 -10.31 -5.97 -8.14
CA ALA A 28 -8.93 -6.35 -7.84
C ALA A 28 -7.96 -5.40 -8.55
N VAL A 29 -6.98 -4.89 -7.82
CA VAL A 29 -6.02 -3.89 -8.30
C VAL A 29 -4.61 -4.34 -7.94
N GLU A 30 -3.77 -4.53 -8.94
CA GLU A 30 -2.33 -4.57 -8.74
C GLU A 30 -1.78 -3.15 -8.70
N ALA A 31 -0.83 -2.90 -7.82
CA ALA A 31 -0.18 -1.60 -7.71
C ALA A 31 1.28 -1.71 -7.28
N PHE A 32 2.04 -0.68 -7.58
CA PHE A 32 3.40 -0.51 -7.08
C PHE A 32 3.48 0.76 -6.24
N SER A 33 4.13 0.68 -5.08
CA SER A 33 4.35 1.82 -4.20
C SER A 33 5.80 2.27 -4.15
N THR A 34 5.98 3.57 -3.90
CA THR A 34 7.28 4.16 -3.56
C THR A 34 7.13 5.17 -2.44
N MET A 35 8.11 5.23 -1.54
CA MET A 35 8.19 6.25 -0.49
C MET A 35 9.64 6.43 -0.07
N LYS A 36 10.09 7.69 0.03
CA LYS A 36 11.39 8.02 0.61
C LYS A 36 11.31 7.98 2.13
N LEU A 37 12.35 7.46 2.78
CA LEU A 37 12.45 7.42 4.24
C LEU A 37 13.54 8.39 4.72
N LYS A 38 13.35 8.95 5.92
CA LYS A 38 14.32 9.89 6.53
C LYS A 38 15.69 9.27 6.79
N ASN A 39 15.75 7.94 6.87
CA ASN A 39 17.00 7.19 7.02
C ASN A 39 17.71 6.93 5.68
N THR A 40 17.40 7.73 4.65
CA THR A 40 17.94 7.69 3.28
C THR A 40 17.62 6.44 2.46
N ARG A 41 16.89 5.46 3.02
CA ARG A 41 16.38 4.29 2.27
C ARG A 41 15.12 4.65 1.49
N ASP A 42 14.91 3.93 0.41
CA ASP A 42 13.63 3.90 -0.31
C ASP A 42 12.81 2.71 0.16
N HIS A 43 11.53 2.93 0.45
CA HIS A 43 10.54 1.86 0.54
C HIS A 43 9.87 1.67 -0.83
N ARG A 44 9.84 0.43 -1.32
CA ARG A 44 9.18 0.06 -2.58
C ARG A 44 8.49 -1.27 -2.39
N ASN A 45 7.21 -1.36 -2.72
CA ASN A 45 6.48 -2.62 -2.52
C ASN A 45 5.39 -2.83 -3.57
N HIS A 46 5.12 -4.09 -3.88
CA HIS A 46 3.99 -4.48 -4.71
C HIS A 46 2.79 -4.75 -3.82
N TYR A 47 1.63 -4.27 -4.28
CA TYR A 47 0.36 -4.44 -3.61
C TYR A 47 -0.64 -5.13 -4.51
N HIS A 48 -1.50 -5.92 -3.88
CA HIS A 48 -2.76 -6.36 -4.45
C HIS A 48 -3.89 -5.90 -3.53
N PHE A 49 -4.72 -4.99 -4.02
CA PHE A 49 -5.91 -4.51 -3.32
C PHE A 49 -7.14 -5.22 -3.86
N LEU A 50 -8.02 -5.65 -2.97
CA LEU A 50 -9.34 -6.17 -3.32
C LEU A 50 -10.40 -5.31 -2.65
N PHE A 51 -11.23 -4.64 -3.45
CA PHE A 51 -12.36 -3.83 -2.98
C PHE A 51 -13.69 -4.52 -3.27
N GLU A 52 -14.65 -4.33 -2.37
CA GLU A 52 -16.07 -4.61 -2.62
C GLU A 52 -16.84 -3.29 -2.64
N ILE A 53 -17.71 -3.12 -3.63
CA ILE A 53 -18.49 -1.89 -3.86
C ILE A 53 -19.97 -2.15 -3.59
N ARG A 54 -20.60 -1.38 -2.70
CA ARG A 54 -22.03 -1.44 -2.42
C ARG A 54 -22.63 -0.05 -2.44
N GLY A 55 -23.66 0.17 -3.27
CA GLY A 55 -24.30 1.48 -3.41
C GLY A 55 -23.34 2.57 -3.90
N GLY A 56 -22.41 2.22 -4.79
CA GLY A 56 -21.40 3.14 -5.33
C GLY A 56 -20.28 3.54 -4.37
N LYS A 57 -20.18 2.90 -3.20
CA LYS A 57 -19.13 3.15 -2.19
C LYS A 57 -18.34 1.88 -1.90
N ILE A 58 -17.07 2.03 -1.50
CA ILE A 58 -16.27 0.92 -0.98
C ILE A 58 -16.89 0.46 0.34
N SER A 59 -17.38 -0.78 0.38
CA SER A 59 -17.93 -1.41 1.59
C SER A 59 -16.90 -2.25 2.33
N LYS A 60 -15.88 -2.75 1.62
CA LYS A 60 -14.80 -3.57 2.17
C LYS A 60 -13.54 -3.37 1.35
N TYR A 61 -12.38 -3.48 1.99
CA TYR A 61 -11.11 -3.62 1.28
C TYR A 61 -10.22 -4.65 1.98
N HIS A 62 -9.40 -5.33 1.18
CA HIS A 62 -8.31 -6.19 1.63
C HIS A 62 -7.04 -5.74 0.93
N GLU A 63 -5.95 -5.73 1.66
CA GLU A 63 -4.63 -5.34 1.17
C GLU A 63 -3.67 -6.52 1.36
N HIS A 64 -3.02 -6.92 0.29
CA HIS A 64 -1.98 -7.94 0.30
C HIS A 64 -0.68 -7.34 -0.23
N HIS A 65 0.40 -7.51 0.52
CA HIS A 65 1.73 -7.02 0.18
C HIS A 65 2.78 -7.77 1.01
N ASP A 66 4.06 -7.57 0.72
CA ASP A 66 5.14 -8.12 1.53
C ASP A 66 5.28 -7.35 2.86
N THR A 67 4.66 -7.86 3.92
CA THR A 67 4.69 -7.26 5.26
C THR A 67 6.07 -7.38 5.92
N ALA A 68 6.88 -8.39 5.56
CA ALA A 68 8.24 -8.53 6.06
C ALA A 68 9.13 -7.42 5.46
N HIS A 69 8.95 -7.10 4.18
CA HIS A 69 9.62 -5.99 3.53
C HIS A 69 9.27 -4.65 4.19
N VAL A 70 7.99 -4.38 4.48
CA VAL A 70 7.57 -3.17 5.21
C VAL A 70 8.29 -3.09 6.57
N ASN A 71 8.27 -4.17 7.36
CA ASN A 71 8.99 -4.22 8.64
C ASN A 71 10.49 -3.91 8.49
N SER A 72 11.16 -4.56 7.55
CA SER A 72 12.60 -4.41 7.34
C SER A 72 13.03 -3.01 6.86
N THR A 73 12.14 -2.29 6.17
CA THR A 73 12.45 -0.99 5.57
C THR A 73 11.96 0.19 6.40
N MET A 74 10.71 0.13 6.89
CA MET A 74 10.06 1.23 7.59
C MET A 74 10.32 1.25 9.10
N TRP A 75 10.41 0.08 9.72
CA TRP A 75 10.44 -0.03 11.19
C TRP A 75 11.68 -0.72 11.73
N ALA A 76 12.57 -1.24 10.88
CA ALA A 76 13.91 -1.63 11.30
C ALA A 76 14.68 -0.38 11.75
N GLY A 77 15.00 -0.34 13.03
CA GLY A 77 15.82 0.65 13.71
C GLY A 77 16.55 -0.02 14.86
#